data_AF-A0A7J7PFY4-F1
#
_entry.id   AF-A0A7J7PFY4-F1
#
_cell.length_a   1.000
_cell.length_b   1.000
_cell.length_c   1.000
_cell.angle_alpha   90.00
_cell.angle_beta   90.00
_cell.angle_gamma   90.00
#
_symmetry.space_group_name_H-M   'P 1'
#
loop_
_entity.id
_entity.type
_entity.pdbx_description
1 polymer ?
#
loop_
_entity_poly.entity_id
_entity_poly.type
_entity_poly.pdbx_seq_one_letter_code
_entity_poly.pdbx_strand_id
1 'polypeptide(L)'
;MTSINSVQSMERALSLAEPRGPSGLPEPDAGAVLALACHCVMVDNGFVCMRPNGNASSKWVPQPRWSVELKDEWVFRYSMPGKRNTLVLHCSLQRASGRMLAHTIEAGNERNSHLLGLMLEKYVPAAAKLGSSSWEGVLQHSDALVPMMQQHLLSPLLEAAEDVIDTACSTGETWAAGNAGARSPASRWLAYVMNPLGGPEGAGGGAGPYAVPAVLLTGVALAAVAVYYARRRQQ
;
A
#
# COMPACT_ATOMS: atom_id res chain seq x y z
N MET A 1 5.36 1.09 16.32
CA MET A 1 4.73 1.84 15.22
C MET A 1 3.25 1.99 15.57
N THR A 2 2.74 3.21 15.73
CA THR A 2 1.31 3.48 16.00
C THR A 2 0.52 3.29 14.71
N SER A 3 -0.26 2.21 14.64
CA SER A 3 -1.20 1.95 13.54
C SER A 3 -2.42 2.85 13.63
N ILE A 4 -3.01 3.19 12.47
CA ILE A 4 -4.24 3.97 12.36
C ILE A 4 -5.42 3.16 12.87
N ASN A 5 -5.65 3.21 14.18
CA ASN A 5 -6.77 2.53 14.85
C ASN A 5 -7.90 3.49 15.28
N SER A 6 -7.80 4.77 14.93
CA SER A 6 -8.78 5.79 15.33
C SER A 6 -8.88 6.94 14.33
N VAL A 7 -9.99 7.68 14.39
CA VAL A 7 -10.24 8.89 13.59
C VAL A 7 -9.10 9.90 13.72
N GLN A 8 -8.66 10.18 14.95
CA GLN A 8 -7.53 11.07 15.23
C GLN A 8 -6.23 10.59 14.58
N SER A 9 -6.05 9.27 14.46
CA SER A 9 -4.87 8.72 13.79
C SER A 9 -4.95 8.88 12.27
N MET A 10 -6.15 8.85 11.68
CA MET A 10 -6.33 9.07 10.24
C MET A 10 -6.14 10.55 9.88
N GLU A 11 -6.70 11.47 10.68
CA GLU A 11 -6.46 12.92 10.49
C GLU A 11 -4.97 13.26 10.62
N ARG A 12 -4.27 12.60 11.55
CA ARG A 12 -2.82 12.70 11.65
C ARG A 12 -2.12 12.16 10.40
N ALA A 13 -2.54 11.03 9.86
CA ALA A 13 -1.95 10.49 8.63
C ALA A 13 -2.16 11.44 7.44
N LEU A 14 -3.36 11.98 7.28
CA LEU A 14 -3.69 12.97 6.25
C LEU A 14 -2.87 14.27 6.39
N SER A 15 -2.65 14.76 7.61
CA SER A 15 -1.82 15.96 7.82
C SER A 15 -0.33 15.74 7.55
N LEU A 16 0.14 14.49 7.59
CA LEU A 16 1.49 14.10 7.19
C LEU A 16 1.60 13.82 5.68
N ALA A 17 0.48 13.54 5.02
CA ALA A 17 0.39 13.41 3.57
C ALA A 17 0.38 14.79 2.90
N GLU A 18 0.75 14.83 1.62
CA GLU A 18 0.60 16.03 0.80
C GLU A 18 -0.62 15.86 -0.12
N PRO A 19 -1.50 16.88 -0.18
CA PRO A 19 -1.37 18.23 0.38
C PRO A 19 -1.68 18.35 1.89
N ARG A 20 -1.19 19.41 2.56
CA ARG A 20 -1.40 19.69 4.00
C ARG A 20 -2.82 20.22 4.34
N GLY A 21 -3.81 19.83 3.56
CA GLY A 21 -5.21 20.26 3.65
C GLY A 21 -5.90 20.10 2.30
N PRO A 22 -7.24 20.01 2.27
CA PRO A 22 -7.98 19.77 1.03
C PRO A 22 -7.86 20.94 0.03
N SER A 23 -7.68 22.18 0.50
CA SER A 23 -7.44 23.35 -0.36
C SER A 23 -6.11 23.30 -1.13
N GLY A 24 -5.17 22.43 -0.73
CA GLY A 24 -3.94 22.21 -1.50
C GLY A 24 -4.12 21.27 -2.69
N LEU A 25 -5.31 20.67 -2.84
CA LEU A 25 -5.65 19.96 -4.08
C LEU A 25 -5.88 20.99 -5.20
N PRO A 26 -5.47 20.67 -6.44
CA PRO A 26 -5.69 21.54 -7.60
C PRO A 26 -7.15 21.95 -7.80
N GLU A 27 -8.06 21.02 -7.49
CA GLU A 27 -9.50 21.26 -7.44
C GLU A 27 -10.07 20.65 -6.15
N PRO A 28 -11.09 21.28 -5.53
CA PRO A 28 -11.77 20.73 -4.36
C PRO A 28 -12.56 19.48 -4.75
N ASP A 29 -11.91 18.31 -4.64
CA ASP A 29 -12.47 17.03 -5.06
C ASP A 29 -12.57 16.05 -3.88
N ALA A 30 -13.81 15.73 -3.48
CA ALA A 30 -14.08 14.75 -2.43
C ALA A 30 -13.56 13.35 -2.78
N GLY A 31 -13.58 12.97 -4.06
CA GLY A 31 -13.01 11.72 -4.53
C GLY A 31 -11.51 11.66 -4.30
N ALA A 32 -10.79 12.74 -4.60
CA ALA A 32 -9.36 12.82 -4.34
C ALA A 32 -9.05 12.71 -2.83
N VAL A 33 -9.88 13.31 -1.97
CA VAL A 33 -9.75 13.16 -0.51
C VAL A 33 -9.92 11.71 -0.08
N LEU A 34 -10.95 11.01 -0.56
CA LEU A 34 -11.18 9.60 -0.22
C LEU A 34 -10.06 8.70 -0.75
N ALA A 35 -9.57 8.96 -1.98
CA ALA A 35 -8.43 8.25 -2.54
C ALA A 35 -7.15 8.47 -1.72
N LEU A 36 -6.90 9.68 -1.22
CA LEU A 36 -5.79 9.98 -0.33
C LEU A 36 -5.91 9.27 1.02
N ALA A 37 -7.12 9.16 1.57
CA ALA A 37 -7.37 8.38 2.78
C ALA A 37 -7.04 6.90 2.55
N CYS A 38 -7.46 6.32 1.41
CA CYS A 38 -7.08 4.96 1.02
C CYS A 38 -5.56 4.79 0.91
N HIS A 39 -4.85 5.77 0.33
CA HIS A 39 -3.39 5.79 0.29
C HIS A 39 -2.77 5.77 1.70
N CYS A 40 -3.29 6.58 2.62
CA CYS A 40 -2.81 6.60 4.01
C CYS A 40 -2.98 5.23 4.69
N VAL A 41 -4.08 4.53 4.44
CA VAL A 41 -4.28 3.16 4.95
C VAL A 41 -3.21 2.22 4.40
N MET A 42 -2.91 2.27 3.11
CA MET A 42 -1.83 1.45 2.52
C MET A 42 -0.49 1.71 3.21
N VAL A 43 -0.08 2.98 3.34
CA VAL A 43 1.22 3.35 3.92
C VAL A 43 1.33 3.01 5.41
N ASP A 44 0.22 3.07 6.15
CA ASP A 44 0.20 2.63 7.55
C ASP A 44 0.45 1.13 7.69
N ASN A 45 -0.05 0.33 6.75
CA ASN A 45 0.12 -1.12 6.72
C ASN A 45 1.47 -1.57 6.10
N GLY A 46 2.44 -0.66 5.97
CA GLY A 46 3.82 -0.98 5.59
C GLY A 46 4.12 -0.90 4.09
N PHE A 47 3.15 -0.51 3.27
CA PHE A 47 3.38 -0.30 1.84
C PHE A 47 4.22 0.96 1.60
N VAL A 48 5.16 0.88 0.67
CA VAL A 48 6.07 1.97 0.31
C VAL A 48 5.67 2.50 -1.06
N CYS A 49 5.21 3.74 -1.12
CA CYS A 49 4.80 4.37 -2.38
C CYS A 49 6.01 4.53 -3.32
N MET A 50 5.90 3.96 -4.52
CA MET A 50 6.93 4.04 -5.54
C MET A 50 6.90 5.42 -6.20
N ARG A 51 8.01 6.14 -6.12
CA ARG A 51 8.18 7.42 -6.83
C ARG A 51 9.24 7.30 -7.92
N PRO A 52 9.01 7.92 -9.10
CA PRO A 52 9.97 7.88 -10.20
C PRO A 52 11.33 8.50 -9.84
N ASN A 53 11.39 9.41 -8.85
CA ASN A 53 12.60 10.17 -8.53
C ASN A 53 13.30 9.74 -7.22
N GLY A 54 12.97 8.58 -6.64
CA GLY A 54 13.74 7.92 -5.57
C GLY A 54 13.82 8.61 -4.18
N ASN A 55 13.59 9.92 -4.08
CA ASN A 55 13.70 10.67 -2.84
C ASN A 55 12.31 11.05 -2.31
N ALA A 56 11.84 10.32 -1.28
CA ALA A 56 10.65 10.69 -0.55
C ALA A 56 11.01 11.54 0.67
N SER A 57 10.48 12.78 0.75
CA SER A 57 10.54 13.64 1.94
C SER A 57 9.82 13.02 3.15
N SER A 58 8.78 12.22 2.89
CA SER A 58 7.96 11.51 3.87
C SER A 58 7.30 10.30 3.20
N LYS A 59 7.14 9.19 3.93
CA LYS A 59 6.48 7.96 3.45
C LYS A 59 5.00 8.17 3.09
N TRP A 60 4.35 9.18 3.69
CA TRP A 60 2.93 9.49 3.55
C TRP A 60 2.60 10.32 2.30
N VAL A 61 3.63 10.82 1.62
CA VAL A 61 3.42 11.64 0.43
C VAL A 61 3.16 10.70 -0.76
N PRO A 62 2.08 10.92 -1.52
CA PRO A 62 1.82 10.14 -2.72
C PRO A 62 2.81 10.46 -3.85
N GLN A 63 2.72 9.72 -4.95
CA GLN A 63 3.50 10.00 -6.15
C GLN A 63 3.18 11.39 -6.74
N PRO A 64 4.13 12.05 -7.42
CA PRO A 64 3.87 13.35 -8.05
C PRO A 64 2.68 13.27 -9.01
N ARG A 65 1.88 14.34 -9.05
CA ARG A 65 0.72 14.48 -9.97
C ARG A 65 -0.39 13.43 -9.82
N TRP A 66 -0.42 12.69 -8.71
CA TRP A 66 -1.42 11.65 -8.44
C TRP A 66 -2.87 12.11 -8.57
N SER A 67 -3.16 13.39 -8.30
CA SER A 67 -4.51 13.97 -8.32
C SER A 67 -4.90 14.69 -9.61
N VAL A 68 -3.98 14.83 -10.59
CA VAL A 68 -4.23 15.59 -11.83
C VAL A 68 -4.13 14.77 -13.10
N GLU A 69 -3.56 13.56 -13.03
CA GLU A 69 -3.24 12.78 -14.21
C GLU A 69 -4.48 12.20 -14.90
N LEU A 70 -5.41 11.68 -14.09
CA LEU A 70 -6.64 11.07 -14.58
C LEU A 70 -7.82 11.75 -13.89
N LYS A 71 -8.86 12.07 -14.66
CA LYS A 71 -10.09 12.62 -14.13
C LYS A 71 -10.88 11.49 -13.48
N ASP A 72 -11.30 11.70 -12.24
CA ASP A 72 -12.12 10.75 -11.45
C ASP A 72 -11.44 9.41 -11.16
N GLU A 73 -10.13 9.31 -11.42
CA GLU A 73 -9.34 8.12 -11.18
C GLU A 73 -8.02 8.49 -10.51
N TRP A 74 -7.61 7.68 -9.54
CA TRP A 74 -6.36 7.85 -8.80
C TRP A 74 -5.65 6.50 -8.73
N VAL A 75 -4.43 6.45 -9.24
CA VAL A 75 -3.63 5.22 -9.26
C VAL A 75 -2.42 5.43 -8.37
N PHE A 76 -2.19 4.55 -7.42
CA PHE A 76 -1.01 4.56 -6.56
C PHE A 76 -0.24 3.26 -6.72
N ARG A 77 1.08 3.36 -6.85
CA ARG A 77 1.98 2.21 -6.97
C ARG A 77 2.80 2.04 -5.71
N TYR A 78 2.96 0.80 -5.28
CA TYR A 78 3.64 0.45 -4.04
C TYR A 78 4.60 -0.72 -4.23
N SER A 79 5.69 -0.69 -3.46
CA SER A 79 6.45 -1.88 -3.10
C SER A 79 6.11 -2.29 -1.68
N MET A 80 6.20 -3.57 -1.38
CA MET A 80 6.04 -4.11 -0.03
C MET A 80 7.30 -4.92 0.32
N PRO A 81 7.95 -4.65 1.46
CA PRO A 81 9.10 -5.45 1.88
C PRO A 81 8.76 -6.94 1.93
N GLY A 82 9.57 -7.76 1.28
CA GLY A 82 9.36 -9.21 1.16
C GLY A 82 8.47 -9.65 0.01
N LYS A 83 7.78 -8.73 -0.67
CA LYS A 83 7.00 -9.03 -1.88
C LYS A 83 7.80 -8.71 -3.13
N ARG A 84 7.68 -9.59 -4.13
CA ARG A 84 8.44 -9.53 -5.37
C ARG A 84 7.92 -8.45 -6.31
N ASN A 85 6.59 -8.41 -6.46
CA ASN A 85 5.95 -7.59 -7.48
C ASN A 85 5.48 -6.24 -6.94
N THR A 86 5.25 -5.32 -7.86
CA THR A 86 4.63 -4.03 -7.54
C THR A 86 3.15 -4.23 -7.24
N LEU A 87 2.65 -3.59 -6.20
CA LEU A 87 1.23 -3.60 -5.83
C LEU A 87 0.62 -2.26 -6.23
N VAL A 88 -0.56 -2.29 -6.83
CA VAL A 88 -1.24 -1.09 -7.35
C VAL A 88 -2.58 -0.94 -6.66
N LEU A 89 -2.89 0.27 -6.19
CA LEU A 89 -4.23 0.68 -5.78
C LEU A 89 -4.79 1.63 -6.84
N HIS A 90 -5.90 1.27 -7.45
CA HIS A 90 -6.66 2.11 -8.37
C HIS A 90 -8.00 2.47 -7.71
N CYS A 91 -8.23 3.76 -7.52
CA CYS A 91 -9.51 4.29 -7.08
C CYS A 91 -10.19 4.94 -8.28
N SER A 92 -11.41 4.52 -8.61
CA SER A 92 -12.23 5.13 -9.67
C SER A 92 -13.57 5.59 -9.09
N LEU A 93 -13.93 6.85 -9.31
CA LEU A 93 -15.17 7.45 -8.82
C LEU A 93 -16.18 7.61 -9.95
N GLN A 94 -17.34 7.00 -9.78
CA GLN A 94 -18.49 7.29 -10.63
C GLN A 94 -19.25 8.49 -10.06
N ARG A 95 -19.02 9.71 -10.58
CA ARG A 95 -19.61 10.95 -10.06
C ARG A 95 -21.15 10.92 -9.96
N ALA A 96 -21.82 10.32 -10.94
CA ALA A 96 -23.28 10.27 -10.97
C ALA A 96 -23.90 9.48 -9.81
N SER A 97 -23.21 8.43 -9.33
CA SER A 97 -23.70 7.58 -8.25
C SER A 97 -23.03 7.88 -6.90
N GLY A 98 -21.97 8.69 -6.89
CA GLY A 98 -21.15 8.94 -5.71
C GLY A 98 -20.43 7.67 -5.21
N ARG A 99 -20.29 6.63 -6.04
CA ARG A 99 -19.64 5.37 -5.66
C ARG A 99 -18.21 5.34 -6.17
N MET A 100 -17.28 5.09 -5.26
CA MET A 100 -15.88 4.84 -5.57
C MET A 100 -15.60 3.34 -5.54
N LEU A 101 -14.90 2.83 -6.54
CA LEU A 101 -14.34 1.49 -6.54
C LEU A 101 -12.86 1.61 -6.21
N ALA A 102 -12.45 1.03 -5.08
CA ALA A 102 -11.05 0.84 -4.73
C ALA A 102 -10.63 -0.56 -5.13
N HIS A 103 -9.69 -0.66 -6.06
CA HIS A 103 -9.22 -1.90 -6.67
C HIS A 103 -7.72 -2.05 -6.41
N THR A 104 -7.33 -3.14 -5.76
CA THR A 104 -5.91 -3.48 -5.58
C THR A 104 -5.52 -4.64 -6.48
N ILE A 105 -4.37 -4.56 -7.11
CA ILE A 105 -3.85 -5.59 -8.02
C ILE A 105 -2.33 -5.73 -7.89
N GLU A 106 -1.84 -6.95 -8.01
CA GLU A 106 -0.41 -7.24 -8.15
C GLU A 106 0.02 -7.16 -9.62
N ALA A 107 1.01 -6.32 -9.91
CA ALA A 107 1.54 -6.17 -11.25
C ALA A 107 2.23 -7.47 -11.71
N GLY A 108 1.77 -8.02 -12.82
CA GLY A 108 2.25 -9.30 -13.34
C GLY A 108 1.43 -10.51 -12.89
N ASN A 109 0.51 -10.34 -11.93
CA ASN A 109 -0.39 -11.38 -11.48
C ASN A 109 -1.83 -10.85 -11.42
N GLU A 110 -2.51 -10.85 -12.57
CA GLU A 110 -3.88 -10.31 -12.69
C GLU A 110 -4.92 -11.08 -11.88
N ARG A 111 -4.61 -12.31 -11.46
CA ARG A 111 -5.50 -13.11 -10.60
C ARG A 111 -5.50 -12.62 -9.15
N ASN A 112 -4.41 -11.99 -8.71
CA ASN A 112 -4.32 -11.36 -7.40
C ASN A 112 -4.88 -9.93 -7.49
N SER A 113 -6.20 -9.86 -7.47
CA SER A 113 -6.97 -8.64 -7.67
C SER A 113 -8.17 -8.62 -6.74
N HIS A 114 -8.31 -7.54 -5.96
CA HIS A 114 -9.36 -7.39 -4.95
C HIS A 114 -10.02 -6.02 -5.06
N LEU A 115 -11.33 -5.98 -4.85
CA LEU A 115 -12.14 -4.78 -5.05
C LEU A 115 -13.03 -4.49 -3.84
N LEU A 116 -13.17 -3.21 -3.52
CA LEU A 116 -14.02 -2.68 -2.47
C LEU A 116 -14.83 -1.49 -3.00
N GLY A 117 -16.14 -1.53 -2.82
CA GLY A 117 -17.02 -0.39 -3.10
C GLY A 117 -17.12 0.54 -1.89
N LEU A 118 -16.89 1.83 -2.11
CA LEU A 118 -16.99 2.89 -1.11
C LEU A 118 -18.04 3.92 -1.54
N MET A 119 -18.83 4.42 -0.60
CA MET A 119 -19.80 5.48 -0.87
C MET A 119 -19.21 6.82 -0.44
N LEU A 120 -19.05 7.73 -1.40
CA LEU A 120 -18.37 9.02 -1.18
C LEU A 120 -19.06 9.84 -0.10
N GLU A 121 -20.38 9.96 -0.16
CA GLU A 121 -21.18 10.74 0.81
C GLU A 121 -21.04 10.23 2.24
N LYS A 122 -20.76 8.94 2.43
CA LYS A 122 -20.52 8.37 3.76
C LYS A 122 -19.22 8.90 4.36
N TYR A 123 -18.16 9.02 3.57
CA TYR A 123 -16.84 9.37 4.09
C TYR A 123 -16.51 10.85 3.97
N VAL A 124 -17.04 11.54 2.95
CA VAL A 124 -16.79 12.97 2.70
C VAL A 124 -18.13 13.67 2.43
N PRO A 125 -18.99 13.84 3.46
CA PRO A 125 -20.34 14.39 3.28
C PRO A 125 -20.36 15.90 3.04
N ALA A 126 -19.33 16.63 3.50
CA ALA A 126 -19.36 18.08 3.56
C ALA A 126 -18.44 18.72 2.52
N ALA A 127 -18.97 18.97 1.31
CA ALA A 127 -18.24 19.66 0.23
C ALA A 127 -17.71 21.05 0.66
N ALA A 128 -18.39 21.73 1.59
CA ALA A 128 -17.94 23.02 2.13
C ALA A 128 -16.57 22.97 2.82
N LYS A 129 -16.17 21.81 3.37
CA LYS A 129 -14.88 21.64 4.04
C LYS A 129 -13.72 21.41 3.07
N LEU A 130 -13.99 21.20 1.78
CA LEU A 130 -12.94 21.00 0.77
C LEU A 130 -12.12 22.27 0.52
N GLY A 131 -12.66 23.45 0.85
CA GLY A 131 -11.92 24.71 0.83
C GLY A 131 -11.04 24.96 2.06
N SER A 132 -11.05 24.06 3.05
CA SER A 132 -10.30 24.22 4.30
C SER A 132 -8.79 24.06 4.10
N SER A 133 -8.00 24.73 4.93
CA SER A 133 -6.56 24.47 5.07
C SER A 133 -6.25 23.31 6.02
N SER A 134 -7.26 22.75 6.68
CA SER A 134 -7.15 21.64 7.63
C SER A 134 -7.95 20.41 7.16
N TRP A 135 -7.44 19.22 7.49
CA TRP A 135 -8.12 17.94 7.28
C TRP A 135 -9.19 17.63 8.34
N GLU A 136 -9.27 18.43 9.39
CA GLU A 136 -10.14 18.20 10.54
C GLU A 136 -11.62 18.09 10.14
N GLY A 137 -12.21 16.94 10.44
CA GLY A 137 -13.61 16.63 10.14
C GLY A 137 -13.98 16.70 8.66
N VAL A 138 -13.01 16.67 7.73
CA VAL A 138 -13.23 16.50 6.28
C VAL A 138 -13.62 15.05 6.01
N LEU A 139 -12.87 14.11 6.58
CA LEU A 139 -13.13 12.68 6.50
C LEU A 139 -13.94 12.23 7.72
N GLN A 140 -15.07 11.57 7.48
CA GLN A 140 -15.91 10.95 8.49
C GLN A 140 -15.88 9.43 8.35
N HIS A 141 -16.28 8.73 9.41
CA HIS A 141 -16.34 7.26 9.44
C HIS A 141 -15.03 6.55 9.06
N SER A 142 -13.88 7.18 9.36
CA SER A 142 -12.55 6.61 9.08
C SER A 142 -12.21 5.41 9.96
N ASP A 143 -12.85 5.31 11.12
CA ASP A 143 -12.86 4.14 12.01
C ASP A 143 -13.39 2.89 11.32
N ALA A 144 -14.36 3.03 10.40
CA ALA A 144 -14.89 1.92 9.62
C ALA A 144 -14.08 1.67 8.34
N LEU A 145 -13.49 2.71 7.74
CA LEU A 145 -12.74 2.62 6.48
C LEU A 145 -11.53 1.68 6.61
N VAL A 146 -10.73 1.86 7.66
CA VAL A 146 -9.50 1.09 7.89
C VAL A 146 -9.75 -0.43 7.95
N PRO A 147 -10.62 -0.94 8.84
CA PRO A 147 -10.85 -2.39 8.92
C PRO A 147 -11.48 -2.95 7.64
N MET A 148 -12.35 -2.20 6.94
CA MET A 148 -12.90 -2.65 5.66
C MET A 148 -11.82 -2.80 4.59
N MET A 149 -10.91 -1.83 4.47
CA MET A 149 -9.79 -1.93 3.54
C MET A 149 -8.86 -3.08 3.92
N GLN A 150 -8.53 -3.23 5.20
CA GLN A 150 -7.69 -4.33 5.67
C GLN A 150 -8.29 -5.69 5.30
N GLN A 151 -9.56 -5.91 5.63
CA GLN A 151 -10.25 -7.17 5.40
C GLN A 151 -10.45 -7.50 3.92
N HIS A 152 -10.82 -6.52 3.10
CA HIS A 152 -11.27 -6.77 1.72
C HIS A 152 -10.22 -6.50 0.65
N LEU A 153 -9.20 -5.70 0.94
CA LEU A 153 -8.15 -5.34 -0.02
C LEU A 153 -6.79 -5.86 0.43
N LEU A 154 -6.30 -5.43 1.60
CA LEU A 154 -4.89 -5.58 1.96
C LEU A 154 -4.54 -7.03 2.36
N SER A 155 -5.29 -7.63 3.26
CA SER A 155 -5.05 -9.01 3.69
C SER A 155 -5.06 -10.00 2.53
N PRO A 156 -6.11 -10.07 1.69
CA PRO A 156 -6.12 -11.03 0.60
C PRO A 156 -5.05 -10.73 -0.47
N LEU A 157 -4.76 -9.44 -0.73
CA LEU A 157 -3.69 -9.05 -1.65
C LEU A 157 -2.32 -9.57 -1.18
N LEU A 158 -2.01 -9.42 0.11
CA LEU A 158 -0.73 -9.83 0.68
C LEU A 158 -0.61 -11.35 0.84
N GLU A 159 -1.71 -12.04 1.13
CA GLU A 159 -1.76 -13.52 1.18
C GLU A 159 -1.50 -14.14 -0.18
N ALA A 160 -2.02 -13.55 -1.25
CA ALA A 160 -1.85 -14.04 -2.62
C ALA A 160 -0.59 -13.49 -3.33
N ALA A 161 0.05 -12.44 -2.79
CA ALA A 161 1.20 -11.80 -3.44
C ALA A 161 2.45 -12.68 -3.41
N GLU A 162 3.18 -12.71 -4.54
CA GLU A 162 4.42 -13.46 -4.66
C GLU A 162 5.49 -12.91 -3.72
N ASP A 163 6.08 -13.79 -2.91
CA ASP A 163 7.20 -13.44 -2.06
C ASP A 163 8.51 -13.39 -2.86
N VAL A 164 9.44 -12.56 -2.40
CA VAL A 164 10.83 -12.64 -2.87
C VAL A 164 11.40 -13.97 -2.36
N ILE A 165 11.65 -14.90 -3.28
CA ILE A 165 12.41 -16.11 -2.96
C ILE A 165 13.87 -15.68 -2.80
N ASP A 166 14.32 -15.51 -1.56
CA ASP A 166 15.75 -15.43 -1.25
C ASP A 166 16.38 -16.77 -1.65
N THR A 167 16.80 -16.85 -2.90
CA THR A 167 17.54 -17.99 -3.41
C THR A 167 18.95 -17.88 -2.84
N ALA A 168 19.12 -18.26 -1.58
CA ALA A 168 20.42 -18.62 -1.07
C ALA A 168 20.91 -19.79 -1.93
N CYS A 169 21.88 -19.52 -2.81
CA CYS A 169 22.65 -20.57 -3.47
C CYS A 169 23.34 -21.39 -2.37
N SER A 170 22.74 -22.53 -2.01
CA SER A 170 23.44 -23.61 -1.33
C SER A 170 24.08 -24.48 -2.40
N THR A 171 25.29 -24.10 -2.81
CA THR A 171 26.20 -25.03 -3.45
C THR A 171 26.76 -25.92 -2.35
N GLY A 172 26.40 -27.21 -2.35
CA GLY A 172 27.11 -28.24 -1.57
C GLY A 172 26.22 -29.11 -0.68
N GLU A 173 25.77 -30.23 -1.25
CA GLU A 173 25.78 -31.58 -0.64
C GLU A 173 25.32 -31.77 0.82
N THR A 174 24.17 -32.41 1.03
CA THR A 174 24.09 -33.86 1.36
C THR A 174 22.70 -34.26 1.86
N TRP A 175 22.32 -35.48 1.52
CA TRP A 175 21.06 -36.12 1.84
C TRP A 175 21.05 -36.55 3.31
N ALA A 176 20.06 -36.11 4.11
CA ALA A 176 19.44 -36.92 5.16
C ALA A 176 18.33 -36.16 5.92
N ALA A 177 17.17 -36.81 5.99
CA ALA A 177 16.27 -36.86 7.13
C ALA A 177 15.81 -35.56 7.82
N GLY A 178 14.51 -35.29 7.65
CA GLY A 178 13.63 -35.14 8.82
C GLY A 178 13.60 -33.77 9.51
N ASN A 179 12.46 -33.13 9.31
CA ASN A 179 11.72 -32.35 10.31
C ASN A 179 12.00 -30.84 10.45
N ALA A 180 10.89 -30.13 10.67
CA ALA A 180 10.75 -28.84 11.34
C ALA A 180 11.32 -27.57 10.67
N GLY A 181 10.41 -26.82 10.04
CA GLY A 181 10.24 -25.40 10.35
C GLY A 181 11.28 -24.41 9.80
N ALA A 182 11.10 -23.99 8.55
CA ALA A 182 11.64 -22.72 8.06
C ALA A 182 10.47 -21.75 7.77
N ARG A 183 9.92 -21.17 8.84
CA ARG A 183 8.95 -20.05 8.73
C ARG A 183 9.75 -18.77 8.45
N SER A 184 9.35 -18.04 7.40
CA SER A 184 9.95 -16.76 7.04
C SER A 184 9.78 -15.72 8.16
N PRO A 185 10.61 -14.67 8.22
CA PRO A 185 10.50 -13.61 9.23
C PRO A 185 9.13 -12.90 9.23
N ALA A 186 8.41 -12.92 8.10
CA ALA A 186 7.07 -12.36 7.96
C ALA A 186 5.99 -13.16 8.71
N SER A 187 6.27 -14.40 9.14
CA SER A 187 5.33 -15.23 9.91
C SER A 187 5.37 -14.99 11.42
N ARG A 188 6.32 -14.18 11.92
CA ARG A 188 6.47 -13.93 13.37
C ARG A 188 5.41 -13.01 13.96
N TRP A 189 4.86 -12.07 13.18
CA TRP A 189 3.82 -11.16 13.69
C TRP A 189 2.47 -11.87 13.88
N LEU A 190 2.09 -12.75 12.95
CA LEU A 190 0.89 -13.60 13.05
C LEU A 190 0.96 -14.57 14.24
N ALA A 191 2.15 -15.06 14.60
CA ALA A 191 2.34 -15.94 15.76
C ALA A 191 2.21 -15.20 17.11
N TYR A 192 2.53 -13.90 17.16
CA TYR A 192 2.47 -13.09 18.38
C TYR A 192 1.04 -12.61 18.70
N VAL A 193 0.20 -12.43 17.68
CA VAL A 193 -1.20 -12.01 17.86
C VAL A 193 -2.12 -13.18 18.23
N MET A 194 -1.75 -14.42 17.90
CA MET A 194 -2.62 -15.60 18.02
C MET A 194 -2.29 -16.52 19.21
N ASN A 195 -1.31 -16.21 20.06
CA ASN A 195 -0.97 -17.07 21.20
C ASN A 195 -0.50 -16.28 22.44
N PRO A 196 -1.37 -15.99 23.43
CA PRO A 196 -1.01 -15.15 24.58
C PRO A 196 -0.28 -15.88 25.72
N LEU A 197 0.15 -17.15 25.56
CA LEU A 197 0.84 -17.91 26.61
C LEU A 197 1.99 -18.76 26.07
N GLY A 198 3.23 -18.40 26.42
CA GLY A 198 4.42 -19.23 26.22
C GLY A 198 5.73 -18.44 26.22
N GLY A 199 6.47 -18.48 27.34
CA GLY A 199 7.70 -17.72 27.59
C GLY A 199 8.99 -18.23 26.91
N PRO A 200 10.14 -17.61 27.24
CA PRO A 200 11.34 -17.59 26.39
C PRO A 200 12.48 -18.52 26.84
N GLU A 201 13.15 -19.14 25.88
CA GLU A 201 14.53 -19.66 25.94
C GLU A 201 15.09 -19.53 24.50
N GLY A 202 16.31 -19.11 24.16
CA GLY A 202 17.53 -18.72 24.84
C GLY A 202 18.65 -18.72 23.77
N ALA A 203 19.70 -17.90 23.96
CA ALA A 203 21.01 -17.90 23.28
C ALA A 203 21.05 -17.52 21.76
N GLY A 204 22.02 -16.78 21.23
CA GLY A 204 23.29 -16.27 21.74
C GLY A 204 24.27 -16.11 20.55
N GLY A 205 25.07 -15.03 20.55
CA GLY A 205 26.24 -14.81 19.67
C GLY A 205 25.91 -14.18 18.31
N GLY A 206 26.68 -13.26 17.73
CA GLY A 206 28.01 -12.71 18.00
C GLY A 206 28.40 -11.84 16.79
N ALA A 207 29.26 -10.86 17.01
CA ALA A 207 29.55 -9.71 16.15
C ALA A 207 30.30 -9.98 14.83
N GLY A 208 30.19 -9.06 13.86
CA GLY A 208 31.16 -8.89 12.77
C GLY A 208 30.62 -8.15 11.53
N PRO A 209 31.15 -6.98 11.13
CA PRO A 209 30.65 -6.18 10.03
C PRO A 209 31.33 -6.56 8.70
N TYR A 210 30.57 -6.74 7.62
CA TYR A 210 31.14 -6.80 6.27
C TYR A 210 30.39 -5.88 5.32
N ALA A 211 31.19 -5.07 4.63
CA ALA A 211 30.80 -4.07 3.67
C ALA A 211 30.14 -4.67 2.43
N VAL A 212 29.10 -4.00 1.94
CA VAL A 212 28.36 -4.34 0.72
C VAL A 212 29.02 -3.67 -0.48
N PRO A 213 29.41 -4.38 -1.56
CA PRO A 213 29.67 -3.74 -2.83
C PRO A 213 28.34 -3.57 -3.59
N ALA A 214 28.11 -2.35 -4.06
CA ALA A 214 27.01 -1.99 -4.94
C ALA A 214 27.11 -2.73 -6.28
N VAL A 215 26.03 -3.40 -6.71
CA VAL A 215 25.88 -3.90 -8.08
C VAL A 215 24.61 -3.30 -8.69
N LEU A 216 24.83 -2.52 -9.74
CA LEU A 216 23.85 -1.96 -10.66
C LEU A 216 23.03 -3.06 -11.33
N LEU A 217 21.70 -2.98 -11.24
CA LEU A 217 20.78 -3.63 -12.18
C LEU A 217 19.82 -2.60 -12.76
N THR A 218 20.27 -1.97 -13.83
CA THR A 218 19.42 -1.26 -14.79
C THR A 218 18.69 -2.25 -15.69
N GLY A 219 17.37 -2.13 -15.73
CA GLY A 219 16.61 -2.23 -16.98
C GLY A 219 15.91 -3.54 -17.29
N VAL A 220 14.70 -3.75 -16.76
CA VAL A 220 13.56 -4.36 -17.48
C VAL A 220 12.25 -3.84 -16.85
N ALA A 221 11.71 -2.70 -17.29
CA ALA A 221 10.39 -2.24 -16.81
C ALA A 221 9.58 -1.39 -17.81
N LEU A 222 9.94 -1.37 -19.10
CA LEU A 222 9.25 -0.55 -20.11
C LEU A 222 8.32 -1.32 -21.06
N ALA A 223 8.36 -2.66 -21.09
CA ALA A 223 7.61 -3.42 -22.09
C ALA A 223 6.12 -3.67 -21.74
N ALA A 224 5.78 -3.80 -20.44
CA ALA A 224 4.42 -4.21 -20.05
C ALA A 224 3.37 -3.08 -20.19
N VAL A 225 3.76 -1.82 -20.02
CA VAL A 225 2.84 -0.67 -20.09
C VAL A 225 2.51 -0.30 -21.55
N ALA A 226 3.46 -0.45 -22.47
CA ALA A 226 3.24 -0.14 -23.89
C ALA A 226 2.19 -1.06 -24.55
N VAL A 227 2.14 -2.33 -24.15
CA VAL A 227 1.17 -3.31 -24.70
C VAL A 227 -0.26 -3.02 -24.22
N TYR A 228 -0.43 -2.55 -22.98
CA TYR A 228 -1.74 -2.16 -22.45
C TYR A 228 -2.30 -0.91 -23.16
N TYR A 229 -1.45 0.09 -23.44
CA TYR A 229 -1.88 1.30 -24.15
C TYR A 229 -2.13 1.10 -25.65
N ALA A 230 -1.38 0.21 -26.31
CA ALA A 230 -1.57 -0.07 -27.73
C ALA A 230 -2.94 -0.72 -28.03
N ARG A 231 -3.45 -1.54 -27.10
CA ARG A 231 -4.71 -2.28 -27.30
C ARG A 231 -5.97 -1.43 -27.06
N ARG A 232 -5.88 -0.34 -26.29
CA ARG A 232 -7.01 0.54 -25.97
C ARG A 232 -7.25 1.67 -26.99
N ARG A 233 -6.37 1.83 -27.98
CA ARG A 233 -6.54 2.80 -29.08
C ARG A 233 -7.26 2.24 -30.32
N GLN A 234 -7.60 0.95 -30.32
CA GLN A 234 -8.24 0.26 -31.45
C GLN A 234 -9.71 -0.15 -31.18
N GLN A 235 -10.28 0.28 -30.06
CA GLN A 235 -11.70 0.14 -29.73
C GLN A 235 -12.29 1.53 -29.47
#